data_AF-E6Q1L7-F1
#
_entry.id   AF-E6Q1L7-F1
#
_cell.length_a   1.000
_cell.length_b   1.000
_cell.length_c   1.000
_cell.angle_alpha   90.00
_cell.angle_beta   90.00
_cell.angle_gamma   90.00
#
_symmetry.space_group_name_H-M   'P 1'
#
loop_
_entity.id
_entity.type
_entity.pdbx_description
1 polymer ?
#
loop_
_entity_poly.entity_id
_entity_poly.type
_entity_poly.pdbx_seq_one_letter_code
_entity_poly.pdbx_strand_id
1 'polypeptide(L)'
;MRKGTPMFRRLALSCASLALGISLIGAAPLSPKPQGSELAFVHQIQADLTQRFATIAEARRAGYFRYTNEDNTGAISYANLHWLSSDPAHPSQLWYDVHGHLLGADFSVPVGDSADAPTLWGVNPARWIHIPAHFHWVVRGAMGKDAYHATSLKAFVDAGGDPLFPSATTLVKMGKVKTASSVKHLFEYPSIWDLIVWIMPNPNGAFAEKNPLVHPTKNAGMGGM
;
A
#
# COMPACT_ATOMS: atom_id res chain seq x y z
N MET A 1 -71.77 -19.38 11.50
CA MET A 1 -71.84 -18.48 12.67
C MET A 1 -71.11 -19.09 13.86
N ARG A 2 -70.22 -18.29 14.46
CA ARG A 2 -69.62 -18.35 15.81
C ARG A 2 -68.57 -19.43 16.14
N LYS A 3 -67.67 -18.93 17.02
CA LYS A 3 -66.80 -19.56 18.03
C LYS A 3 -65.35 -19.76 17.57
N GLY A 4 -64.32 -19.22 18.21
CA GLY A 4 -64.24 -18.44 19.44
C GLY A 4 -62.77 -18.37 19.87
N THR A 5 -62.32 -17.22 20.35
CA THR A 5 -61.04 -17.06 21.04
C THR A 5 -61.20 -17.46 22.51
N PRO A 6 -60.17 -18.07 23.14
CA PRO A 6 -59.77 -17.55 24.44
C PRO A 6 -58.24 -17.51 24.69
N MET A 7 -57.85 -16.32 25.17
CA MET A 7 -56.87 -15.90 26.18
C MET A 7 -56.05 -16.90 27.06
N PHE A 8 -54.79 -16.46 27.27
CA PHE A 8 -53.92 -16.45 28.47
C PHE A 8 -53.35 -17.76 29.08
N ARG A 9 -52.01 -17.85 29.14
CA ARG A 9 -51.21 -17.69 30.38
C ARG A 9 -49.69 -17.69 30.11
N ARG A 10 -48.99 -16.79 30.80
CA ARG A 10 -47.52 -16.61 30.82
C ARG A 10 -46.86 -17.69 31.69
N LEU A 11 -45.67 -18.17 31.29
CA LEU A 11 -44.62 -18.61 32.22
C LEU A 11 -43.31 -17.94 31.78
N ALA A 12 -42.76 -17.11 32.67
CA ALA A 12 -41.44 -16.51 32.53
C ALA A 12 -40.41 -17.48 33.13
N LEU A 13 -39.40 -17.87 32.34
CA LEU A 13 -38.15 -18.42 32.86
C LEU A 13 -37.07 -17.35 32.71
N SER A 14 -36.56 -16.90 33.85
CA SER A 14 -35.42 -16.00 33.96
C SER A 14 -34.15 -16.82 33.83
N CYS A 15 -33.50 -16.77 32.66
CA CYS A 15 -32.11 -17.20 32.51
C CYS A 15 -31.22 -16.01 32.86
N ALA A 16 -30.61 -16.05 34.05
CA ALA A 16 -29.53 -15.15 34.41
C ALA A 16 -28.27 -15.52 33.60
N SER A 17 -28.03 -14.81 32.51
CA SER A 17 -26.77 -14.90 31.76
C SER A 17 -25.68 -14.14 32.52
N LEU A 18 -24.74 -14.86 33.15
CA LEU A 18 -23.46 -14.29 33.55
C LEU A 18 -22.69 -13.90 32.29
N ALA A 19 -22.72 -12.61 31.95
CA ALA A 19 -21.82 -12.05 30.95
C ALA A 19 -20.42 -11.91 31.59
N LEU A 20 -19.53 -12.87 31.33
CA LEU A 20 -18.09 -12.66 31.48
C LEU A 20 -17.69 -11.59 30.46
N GLY A 21 -17.56 -10.34 30.91
CA GLY A 21 -17.01 -9.25 30.12
C GLY A 21 -15.52 -9.50 29.89
N ILE A 22 -15.18 -10.14 28.77
CA ILE A 22 -13.81 -10.12 28.25
C ILE A 22 -13.57 -8.69 27.78
N SER A 23 -12.91 -7.87 28.61
CA SER A 23 -12.34 -6.61 28.17
C SER A 23 -11.28 -6.92 27.12
N LEU A 24 -11.64 -6.83 25.85
CA LEU A 24 -10.69 -6.72 24.75
C LEU A 24 -9.96 -5.38 24.93
N ILE A 25 -8.88 -5.39 25.72
CA ILE A 25 -7.94 -4.27 25.75
C ILE A 25 -7.26 -4.28 24.38
N GLY A 26 -7.77 -3.48 23.45
CA GLY A 26 -7.09 -3.22 22.20
C GLY A 26 -5.71 -2.64 22.49
N ALA A 27 -4.68 -3.16 21.82
CA ALA A 27 -3.34 -2.61 21.94
C ALA A 27 -3.36 -1.11 21.61
N ALA A 28 -2.68 -0.30 22.41
CA ALA A 28 -2.55 1.13 22.12
C ALA A 28 -1.88 1.33 20.75
N PRO A 29 -2.30 2.33 19.96
CA PRO A 29 -1.68 2.60 18.67
C PRO A 29 -0.20 2.93 18.86
N LEU A 30 0.65 2.40 17.98
CA LEU A 30 2.09 2.68 18.02
C LEU A 30 2.37 4.16 17.76
N SER A 31 3.36 4.72 18.45
CA SER A 31 3.85 6.08 18.15
C SER A 31 4.38 6.14 16.72
N PRO A 32 4.09 7.18 15.91
CA PRO A 32 4.67 7.31 14.57
C PRO A 32 6.20 7.53 14.58
N LYS A 33 6.77 7.88 15.74
CA LYS A 33 8.22 7.98 15.92
C LYS A 33 8.82 6.59 16.17
N PRO A 34 9.97 6.25 15.55
CA PRO A 34 10.65 4.99 15.82
C PRO A 34 11.06 4.89 17.30
N GLN A 35 11.01 3.69 17.85
CA GLN A 35 11.40 3.40 19.23
C GLN A 35 12.32 2.17 19.30
N GLY A 36 13.20 2.12 20.30
CA GLY A 36 14.06 0.96 20.53
C GLY A 36 14.91 0.60 19.29
N SER A 37 14.83 -0.65 18.84
CA SER A 37 15.57 -1.16 17.67
C SER A 37 15.17 -0.51 16.35
N GLU A 38 13.95 0.05 16.25
CA GLU A 38 13.49 0.74 15.02
C GLU A 38 14.40 1.93 14.67
N LEU A 39 15.01 2.59 15.67
CA LEU A 39 15.88 3.74 15.46
C LEU A 39 17.12 3.39 14.63
N ALA A 40 17.72 2.22 14.88
CA ALA A 40 18.91 1.78 14.16
C ALA A 40 18.58 1.53 12.68
N PHE A 41 17.46 0.85 12.42
CA PHE A 41 16.97 0.62 11.06
C PHE A 41 16.69 1.95 10.34
N VAL A 42 15.93 2.86 10.96
CA VAL A 42 15.60 4.16 10.35
C VAL A 42 16.86 4.96 10.05
N HIS A 43 17.80 5.08 10.99
CA HIS A 43 19.05 5.80 10.73
C HIS A 43 19.88 5.16 9.61
N GLN A 44 19.92 3.83 9.55
CA GLN A 44 20.64 3.10 8.50
C GLN A 44 20.06 3.43 7.11
N ILE A 45 18.75 3.28 6.92
CA ILE A 45 18.14 3.53 5.60
C ILE A 45 18.17 5.02 5.24
N GLN A 46 18.06 5.92 6.23
CA GLN A 46 18.17 7.35 5.99
C GLN A 46 19.56 7.74 5.48
N ALA A 47 20.61 7.15 6.05
CA ALA A 47 21.97 7.38 5.60
C ALA A 47 22.24 6.74 4.22
N ASP A 48 21.92 5.46 4.04
CA ASP A 48 22.24 4.73 2.80
C ASP A 48 21.38 5.21 1.61
N LEU A 49 20.05 5.24 1.75
CA LEU A 49 19.17 5.50 0.62
C LEU A 49 19.27 6.94 0.13
N THR A 50 19.50 7.91 1.02
CA THR A 50 19.75 9.31 0.62
C THR A 50 21.00 9.42 -0.25
N GLN A 51 22.03 8.61 0.00
CA GLN A 51 23.25 8.59 -0.82
C GLN A 51 23.06 7.79 -2.11
N ARG A 52 22.42 6.62 -2.03
CA ARG A 52 22.28 5.67 -3.13
C ARG A 52 21.27 6.11 -4.19
N PHE A 53 20.19 6.76 -3.74
CA PHE A 53 19.03 7.11 -4.53
C PHE A 53 18.69 8.61 -4.42
N ALA A 54 19.71 9.46 -4.32
CA ALA A 54 19.54 10.91 -4.17
C ALA A 54 18.66 11.53 -5.27
N THR A 55 18.68 10.94 -6.47
CA THR A 55 17.99 11.43 -7.66
C THR A 55 17.17 10.35 -8.36
N ILE A 56 16.13 10.77 -9.09
CA ILE A 56 15.34 9.89 -9.98
C ILE A 56 16.25 9.16 -11.00
N ALA A 57 17.32 9.81 -11.47
CA ALA A 57 18.23 9.21 -12.43
C ALA A 57 18.97 7.99 -11.84
N GLU A 58 19.31 8.02 -10.55
CA GLU A 58 19.92 6.89 -9.83
C GLU A 58 18.93 5.76 -9.64
N ALA A 59 17.71 6.05 -9.19
CA ALA A 59 16.65 5.06 -9.09
C ALA A 59 16.40 4.37 -10.44
N ARG A 60 16.32 5.12 -11.54
CA ARG A 60 16.16 4.54 -12.89
C ARG A 60 17.32 3.66 -13.31
N ARG A 61 18.56 4.04 -13.00
CA ARG A 61 19.73 3.18 -13.27
C ARG A 61 19.69 1.87 -12.47
N ALA A 62 19.09 1.91 -11.28
CA ALA A 62 18.86 0.73 -10.45
C ALA A 62 17.60 -0.07 -10.82
N GLY A 63 16.93 0.25 -11.93
CA GLY A 63 15.80 -0.52 -12.45
C GLY A 63 14.42 -0.05 -11.98
N TYR A 64 14.34 1.04 -11.21
CA TYR A 64 13.05 1.58 -10.80
C TYR A 64 12.40 2.40 -11.92
N PHE A 65 11.09 2.29 -12.09
CA PHE A 65 10.32 3.12 -13.00
C PHE A 65 9.16 3.80 -12.28
N ARG A 66 8.80 5.00 -12.76
CA ARG A 66 7.67 5.76 -12.24
C ARG A 66 6.38 5.01 -12.55
N TYR A 67 5.56 4.77 -11.53
CA TYR A 67 4.27 4.10 -11.72
C TYR A 67 3.09 4.81 -11.05
N THR A 68 3.31 6.02 -10.51
CA THR A 68 2.24 6.91 -10.06
C THR A 68 2.47 8.36 -10.52
N ASN A 69 1.42 9.18 -10.36
CA ASN A 69 1.55 10.64 -10.33
C ASN A 69 1.82 11.09 -8.88
N GLU A 70 2.04 12.39 -8.70
CA GLU A 70 2.11 12.96 -7.35
C GLU A 70 0.79 12.70 -6.62
N ASP A 71 0.85 12.04 -5.46
CA ASP A 71 -0.29 11.78 -4.60
C ASP A 71 -0.53 12.93 -3.60
N ASN A 72 -1.54 12.78 -2.73
CA ASN A 72 -1.89 13.80 -1.73
C ASN A 72 -0.86 13.96 -0.59
N THR A 73 0.17 13.12 -0.53
CA THR A 73 1.31 13.25 0.38
C THR A 73 2.48 14.01 -0.28
N GLY A 74 2.40 14.24 -1.59
CA GLY A 74 3.46 14.86 -2.40
C GLY A 74 4.43 13.84 -2.98
N ALA A 75 4.13 12.54 -2.83
CA ALA A 75 4.98 11.46 -3.28
C ALA A 75 4.65 11.05 -4.72
N ILE A 76 5.71 10.80 -5.50
CA ILE A 76 5.68 10.12 -6.79
C ILE A 76 6.43 8.80 -6.60
N SER A 77 5.75 7.69 -6.78
CA SER A 77 6.27 6.34 -6.53
C SER A 77 6.99 5.77 -7.76
N TYR A 78 8.14 5.17 -7.48
CA TYR A 78 8.96 4.44 -8.43
C TYR A 78 9.15 3.02 -7.90
N ALA A 79 8.85 2.00 -8.70
CA ALA A 79 8.94 0.59 -8.31
C ALA A 79 9.91 -0.18 -9.20
N ASN A 80 10.51 -1.24 -8.67
CA ASN A 80 11.43 -2.13 -9.39
C ASN A 80 10.83 -3.54 -9.67
N LEU A 81 9.60 -3.81 -9.22
CA LEU A 81 8.90 -5.11 -9.31
C LEU A 81 9.57 -6.27 -8.54
N HIS A 82 10.56 -5.96 -7.70
CA HIS A 82 11.15 -6.89 -6.75
C HIS A 82 10.48 -6.69 -5.39
N TRP A 83 9.43 -7.46 -5.14
CA TRP A 83 8.54 -7.29 -3.99
C TRP A 83 9.04 -7.93 -2.68
N LEU A 84 10.21 -8.57 -2.70
CA LEU A 84 10.85 -9.12 -1.49
C LEU A 84 12.06 -8.26 -1.11
N SER A 85 11.86 -7.39 -0.12
CA SER A 85 12.90 -6.58 0.50
C SER A 85 13.47 -7.31 1.71
N SER A 86 14.34 -8.30 1.49
CA SER A 86 15.12 -8.92 2.57
C SER A 86 16.35 -8.10 2.97
N ASP A 87 16.78 -7.18 2.10
CA ASP A 87 17.91 -6.28 2.27
C ASP A 87 17.41 -4.81 2.37
N PRO A 88 17.73 -4.08 3.46
CA PRO A 88 17.29 -2.70 3.63
C PRO A 88 17.93 -1.71 2.63
N ALA A 89 18.94 -2.12 1.85
CA ALA A 89 19.50 -1.31 0.76
C ALA A 89 18.70 -1.39 -0.56
N HIS A 90 17.72 -2.30 -0.63
CA HIS A 90 16.94 -2.59 -1.85
C HIS A 90 15.43 -2.56 -1.55
N PRO A 91 14.85 -1.36 -1.32
CA PRO A 91 13.41 -1.22 -1.16
C PRO A 91 12.66 -1.68 -2.42
N SER A 92 11.38 -2.05 -2.27
CA SER A 92 10.52 -2.37 -3.42
C SER A 92 10.08 -1.10 -4.16
N GLN A 93 10.00 0.02 -3.43
CA GLN A 93 9.65 1.32 -3.97
C GLN A 93 10.44 2.48 -3.35
N LEU A 94 10.59 3.53 -4.14
CA LEU A 94 11.14 4.82 -3.74
C LEU A 94 10.13 5.92 -4.05
N TRP A 95 10.02 6.91 -3.18
CA TRP A 95 9.15 8.06 -3.39
C TRP A 95 9.96 9.33 -3.59
N TYR A 96 9.58 10.11 -4.61
CA TYR A 96 10.21 11.40 -4.90
C TYR A 96 9.17 12.52 -4.91
N ASP A 97 9.57 13.74 -4.57
CA ASP A 97 8.75 14.91 -4.86
C ASP A 97 8.77 15.27 -6.35
N VAL A 98 8.01 16.30 -6.73
CA VAL A 98 7.98 16.84 -8.10
C VAL A 98 9.30 17.46 -8.55
N HIS A 99 10.22 17.74 -7.62
CA HIS A 99 11.56 18.28 -7.88
C HIS A 99 12.63 17.18 -7.98
N GLY A 100 12.26 15.93 -7.71
CA GLY A 100 13.14 14.77 -7.79
C GLY A 100 13.99 14.53 -6.55
N HIS A 101 13.60 15.07 -5.39
CA HIS A 101 14.22 14.76 -4.11
C HIS A 101 13.60 13.51 -3.50
N LEU A 102 14.44 12.61 -2.95
CA LEU A 102 13.99 11.40 -2.28
C LEU A 102 13.23 11.77 -0.98
N LEU A 103 12.02 11.24 -0.84
CA LEU A 103 11.14 11.47 0.30
C LEU A 103 11.10 10.27 1.25
N GLY A 104 10.91 9.08 0.68
CA GLY A 104 10.63 7.87 1.42
C GLY A 104 10.82 6.61 0.58
N ALA A 105 10.55 5.46 1.20
CA ALA A 105 10.69 4.16 0.59
C ALA A 105 9.72 3.15 1.19
N ASP A 106 9.38 2.15 0.37
CA ASP A 106 8.60 0.99 0.78
C ASP A 106 9.47 -0.25 0.79
N PHE A 107 9.32 -1.04 1.85
CA PHE A 107 9.90 -2.37 1.96
C PHE A 107 8.77 -3.37 1.99
N SER A 108 8.83 -4.34 1.10
CA SER A 108 7.73 -5.30 0.95
C SER A 108 8.20 -6.72 1.24
N VAL A 109 7.30 -7.55 1.76
CA VAL A 109 7.48 -9.01 1.86
C VAL A 109 6.21 -9.67 1.34
N PRO A 110 6.27 -10.55 0.32
CA PRO A 110 5.09 -11.26 -0.15
C PRO A 110 4.45 -12.08 0.96
N VAL A 111 3.12 -12.07 1.05
CA VAL A 111 2.38 -12.88 2.03
C VAL A 111 2.61 -14.38 1.82
N GLY A 112 2.95 -14.79 0.58
CA GLY A 112 3.36 -16.16 0.28
C GLY A 112 4.68 -16.57 0.94
N ASP A 113 5.55 -15.59 1.25
CA ASP A 113 6.85 -15.81 1.90
C ASP A 113 6.76 -15.62 3.43
N SER A 114 5.76 -14.88 3.91
CA SER A 114 5.50 -14.66 5.33
C SER A 114 3.99 -14.56 5.60
N ALA A 115 3.42 -15.58 6.26
CA ALA A 115 2.00 -15.62 6.60
C ALA A 115 1.60 -14.51 7.59
N ASP A 116 2.53 -14.14 8.49
CA ASP A 116 2.37 -13.08 9.48
C ASP A 116 3.20 -11.84 9.10
N ALA A 117 2.88 -10.70 9.72
CA ALA A 117 3.66 -9.47 9.58
C ALA A 117 5.15 -9.71 9.95
N PRO A 118 6.11 -9.29 9.10
CA PRO A 118 7.52 -9.59 9.30
C PRO A 118 8.12 -8.97 10.57
N THR A 119 9.16 -9.64 11.10
CA THR A 119 10.02 -9.15 12.20
C THR A 119 11.40 -8.74 11.66
N LEU A 120 11.45 -8.11 10.49
CA LEU A 120 12.72 -7.71 9.85
C LEU A 120 13.32 -6.47 10.51
N TRP A 121 14.65 -6.44 10.59
CA TRP A 121 15.48 -5.28 11.01
C TRP A 121 15.14 -4.69 12.39
N GLY A 122 14.52 -5.47 13.26
CA GLY A 122 14.08 -5.00 14.57
C GLY A 122 12.91 -4.01 14.50
N VAL A 123 12.16 -3.99 13.39
CA VAL A 123 10.92 -3.23 13.24
C VAL A 123 9.77 -3.99 13.89
N ASN A 124 8.89 -3.28 14.61
CA ASN A 124 7.73 -3.90 15.21
C ASN A 124 6.77 -4.44 14.12
N PRO A 125 6.33 -5.71 14.17
CA PRO A 125 5.40 -6.28 13.19
C PRO A 125 4.13 -5.45 12.96
N ALA A 126 3.63 -4.74 13.98
CA ALA A 126 2.46 -3.88 13.84
C ALA A 126 2.71 -2.60 13.01
N ARG A 127 3.92 -2.37 12.52
CA ARG A 127 4.23 -1.33 11.49
C ARG A 127 3.88 -1.77 10.09
N TRP A 128 3.90 -3.08 9.84
CA TRP A 128 3.66 -3.63 8.51
C TRP A 128 2.17 -3.63 8.23
N ILE A 129 1.79 -3.07 7.09
CA ILE A 129 0.41 -3.06 6.63
C ILE A 129 0.21 -4.17 5.60
N HIS A 130 -0.94 -4.83 5.65
CA HIS A 130 -1.30 -5.81 4.64
C HIS A 130 -1.91 -5.11 3.43
N ILE A 131 -1.28 -5.26 2.27
CA ILE A 131 -1.83 -4.81 0.99
C ILE A 131 -2.29 -6.04 0.20
N PRO A 132 -3.59 -6.11 -0.17
CA PRO A 132 -4.09 -7.22 -0.98
C PRO A 132 -3.57 -7.13 -2.41
N ALA A 133 -3.49 -8.28 -3.07
CA ALA A 133 -3.04 -8.35 -4.46
C ALA A 133 -3.95 -7.54 -5.39
N HIS A 134 -3.34 -6.81 -6.31
CA HIS A 134 -4.02 -5.99 -7.31
C HIS A 134 -3.15 -5.76 -8.55
N PHE A 135 -3.73 -5.22 -9.62
CA PHE A 135 -3.01 -4.88 -10.85
C PHE A 135 -2.83 -3.38 -10.97
N HIS A 136 -1.64 -2.96 -11.36
CA HIS A 136 -1.38 -1.61 -11.84
C HIS A 136 -1.21 -1.59 -13.35
N TRP A 137 -1.63 -0.49 -13.98
CA TRP A 137 -1.25 -0.22 -15.36
C TRP A 137 -0.99 1.25 -15.62
N VAL A 138 -0.16 1.49 -16.62
CA VAL A 138 0.23 2.83 -17.08
C VAL A 138 -0.26 3.02 -18.50
N VAL A 139 -1.05 4.05 -18.75
CA VAL A 139 -1.55 4.41 -20.08
C VAL A 139 -0.79 5.63 -20.57
N ARG A 140 -0.41 5.64 -21.85
CA ARG A 140 0.09 6.87 -22.50
C ARG A 140 -1.07 7.86 -22.62
N GLY A 141 -1.08 8.90 -21.79
CA GLY A 141 -2.10 9.95 -21.86
C GLY A 141 -1.76 11.02 -22.90
N ALA A 142 -2.66 12.00 -23.02
CA ALA A 142 -2.49 13.14 -23.93
C ALA A 142 -1.31 14.02 -23.52
N MET A 143 -0.67 14.66 -24.51
CA MET A 143 0.46 15.59 -24.30
C MET A 143 1.67 14.94 -23.57
N GLY A 144 1.87 13.63 -23.72
CA GLY A 144 3.02 12.93 -23.16
C GLY A 144 2.94 12.68 -21.65
N LYS A 145 1.80 12.93 -21.00
CA LYS A 145 1.60 12.63 -19.58
C LYS A 145 1.03 11.22 -19.43
N ASP A 146 1.70 10.39 -18.65
CA ASP A 146 1.21 9.05 -18.34
C ASP A 146 0.09 9.09 -17.29
N ALA A 147 -0.92 8.25 -17.48
CA ALA A 147 -2.02 8.04 -16.55
C ALA A 147 -1.83 6.69 -15.87
N TYR A 148 -2.02 6.66 -14.55
CA TYR A 148 -1.74 5.51 -13.70
C TYR A 148 -3.04 5.04 -13.06
N HIS A 149 -3.22 3.74 -13.00
CA HIS A 149 -4.47 3.15 -12.58
C HIS A 149 -4.23 1.84 -11.85
N ALA A 150 -5.22 1.43 -11.06
CA ALA A 150 -5.24 0.14 -10.41
C ALA A 150 -6.60 -0.55 -10.52
N THR A 151 -6.61 -1.87 -10.34
CA THR A 151 -7.83 -2.68 -10.22
C THR A 151 -7.53 -3.90 -9.36
N SER A 152 -8.53 -4.39 -8.63
CA SER A 152 -8.32 -5.57 -7.78
C SER A 152 -7.97 -6.80 -8.62
N LEU A 153 -7.18 -7.71 -8.03
CA LEU A 153 -6.88 -9.02 -8.63
C LEU A 153 -8.17 -9.75 -9.05
N LYS A 154 -9.18 -9.73 -8.16
CA LYS A 154 -10.48 -10.34 -8.44
C LYS A 154 -11.15 -9.77 -9.69
N ALA A 155 -11.22 -8.45 -9.84
CA ALA A 155 -11.85 -7.84 -11.01
C ALA A 155 -11.10 -8.16 -12.30
N PHE A 156 -9.77 -8.26 -12.24
CA PHE A 156 -8.94 -8.66 -13.38
C PHE A 156 -9.19 -10.12 -13.80
N VAL A 157 -9.22 -11.04 -12.83
CA VAL A 157 -9.50 -12.47 -13.06
C VAL A 157 -10.93 -12.70 -13.53
N ASP A 158 -11.93 -12.03 -12.95
CA ASP A 158 -13.33 -12.12 -13.35
C ASP A 158 -13.54 -11.70 -14.82
N ALA A 159 -12.67 -10.83 -15.36
CA ALA A 159 -12.66 -10.43 -16.76
C ALA A 159 -11.89 -11.40 -17.69
N GLY A 160 -11.46 -12.55 -17.15
CA GLY A 160 -10.70 -13.58 -17.86
C GLY A 160 -9.22 -13.28 -18.00
N GLY A 161 -8.65 -12.47 -17.10
CA GLY A 161 -7.21 -12.22 -17.02
C GLY A 161 -6.46 -13.34 -16.30
N ASP A 162 -5.22 -13.57 -16.74
CA ASP A 162 -4.28 -14.48 -16.08
C ASP A 162 -3.27 -13.64 -15.26
N PRO A 163 -3.19 -13.81 -13.94
CA PRO A 163 -2.25 -13.06 -13.12
C PRO A 163 -0.77 -13.36 -13.42
N LEU A 164 -0.46 -14.59 -13.84
CA LEU A 164 0.91 -15.01 -14.16
C LEU A 164 1.37 -14.47 -15.51
N PHE A 165 0.43 -14.21 -16.42
CA PHE A 165 0.68 -13.70 -17.76
C PHE A 165 -0.26 -12.53 -18.08
N PRO A 166 -0.12 -11.40 -17.37
CA PRO A 166 -1.10 -10.34 -17.45
C PRO A 166 -1.09 -9.69 -18.84
N SER A 167 -2.28 -9.50 -19.41
CA SER A 167 -2.47 -8.97 -20.76
C SER A 167 -3.31 -7.71 -20.76
N ALA A 168 -2.86 -6.69 -21.49
CA ALA A 168 -3.62 -5.46 -21.70
C ALA A 168 -4.96 -5.70 -22.42
N THR A 169 -5.14 -6.82 -23.12
CA THR A 169 -6.44 -7.20 -23.69
C THR A 169 -7.50 -7.41 -22.60
N THR A 170 -7.11 -7.88 -21.41
CA THR A 170 -8.02 -7.99 -20.26
C THR A 170 -8.53 -6.60 -19.86
N LEU A 171 -7.66 -5.59 -19.83
CA LEU A 171 -8.06 -4.21 -19.53
C LEU A 171 -9.03 -3.64 -20.58
N VAL A 172 -8.91 -4.06 -21.85
CA VAL A 172 -9.88 -3.72 -22.91
C VAL A 172 -11.23 -4.38 -22.64
N LYS A 173 -11.26 -5.68 -22.30
CA LYS A 173 -12.49 -6.40 -21.93
C LYS A 173 -13.19 -5.78 -20.72
N MET A 174 -12.41 -5.30 -19.75
CA MET A 174 -12.91 -4.59 -18.56
C MET A 174 -13.40 -3.17 -18.87
N GLY A 175 -13.22 -2.66 -20.09
CA GLY A 175 -13.53 -1.28 -20.46
C GLY A 175 -12.63 -0.24 -19.78
N LYS A 176 -11.47 -0.64 -19.23
CA LYS A 176 -10.52 0.24 -18.54
C LYS A 176 -9.64 1.02 -19.52
N VAL A 177 -9.38 0.44 -20.70
CA VAL A 177 -8.67 1.10 -21.80
C VAL A 177 -9.35 0.79 -23.13
N LYS A 178 -9.22 1.69 -24.12
CA LYS A 178 -9.81 1.49 -25.45
C LYS A 178 -9.03 0.50 -26.32
N THR A 179 -7.70 0.50 -26.20
CA THR A 179 -6.81 -0.37 -26.98
C THR A 179 -5.70 -0.90 -26.09
N ALA A 180 -5.30 -2.15 -26.31
CA ALA A 180 -4.19 -2.77 -25.58
C ALA A 180 -2.86 -2.01 -25.79
N SER A 181 -2.63 -1.47 -26.99
CA SER A 181 -1.43 -0.71 -27.36
C SER A 181 -1.26 0.63 -26.63
N SER A 182 -2.30 1.11 -25.93
CA SER A 182 -2.22 2.31 -25.10
C SER A 182 -1.52 2.07 -23.76
N VAL A 183 -1.42 0.80 -23.35
CA VAL A 183 -0.84 0.37 -22.08
C VAL A 183 0.68 0.23 -22.24
N LYS A 184 1.44 1.01 -21.48
CA LYS A 184 2.90 0.97 -21.42
C LYS A 184 3.42 -0.12 -20.49
N HIS A 185 2.79 -0.23 -19.32
CA HIS A 185 3.13 -1.20 -18.29
C HIS A 185 1.83 -1.78 -17.73
N LEU A 186 1.86 -3.07 -17.45
CA LEU A 186 0.84 -3.80 -16.72
C LEU A 186 1.56 -4.83 -15.87
N PHE A 187 1.35 -4.80 -14.56
CA PHE A 187 2.00 -5.71 -13.64
C PHE A 187 1.12 -5.99 -12.43
N GLU A 188 1.29 -7.17 -11.86
CA GLU A 188 0.71 -7.53 -10.59
C GLU A 188 1.51 -6.88 -9.45
N TYR A 189 0.78 -6.26 -8.54
CA TYR A 189 1.22 -5.97 -7.19
C TYR A 189 0.74 -7.12 -6.32
N PRO A 190 1.62 -8.05 -5.91
CA PRO A 190 1.20 -9.24 -5.18
C PRO A 190 0.63 -8.84 -3.81
N SER A 191 0.01 -9.79 -3.13
CA SER A 191 -0.34 -9.55 -1.74
C SER A 191 0.93 -9.50 -0.91
N ILE A 192 1.15 -8.40 -0.20
CA ILE A 192 2.38 -8.14 0.56
C ILE A 192 2.07 -7.61 1.96
N TRP A 193 3.05 -7.79 2.83
CA TRP A 193 3.28 -6.91 3.96
C TRP A 193 4.15 -5.75 3.50
N ASP A 194 3.72 -4.53 3.77
CA ASP A 194 4.41 -3.32 3.34
C ASP A 194 4.81 -2.45 4.53
N LEU A 195 6.05 -1.97 4.50
CA LEU A 195 6.61 -1.06 5.50
C LEU A 195 6.97 0.26 4.82
N ILE A 196 6.17 1.28 5.15
CA ILE A 196 6.18 2.64 4.62
C ILE A 196 7.06 3.52 5.52
N VAL A 197 8.15 4.10 5.00
CA VAL A 197 9.10 4.87 5.82
C VAL A 197 9.58 6.15 5.16
N TRP A 198 9.54 7.27 5.91
CA TRP A 198 10.17 8.52 5.50
C TRP A 198 11.70 8.44 5.60
N ILE A 199 12.36 8.70 4.47
CA ILE A 199 13.82 8.80 4.36
C ILE A 199 14.27 10.23 4.65
N MET A 200 13.53 11.23 4.15
CA MET A 200 13.74 12.60 4.60
C MET A 200 13.31 12.75 6.07
N PRO A 201 13.93 13.67 6.84
CA PRO A 201 13.47 13.95 8.20
C PRO A 201 11.98 14.30 8.25
N ASN A 202 11.26 13.71 9.21
CA ASN A 202 9.85 13.98 9.46
C ASN A 202 9.61 14.29 10.95
N PRO A 203 9.17 15.51 11.32
CA PRO A 203 8.93 15.86 12.73
C PRO A 203 7.83 15.03 13.40
N ASN A 204 6.90 14.48 12.60
CA ASN A 204 5.86 13.57 13.09
C ASN A 204 6.39 12.13 13.31
N GLY A 205 7.56 11.80 12.78
CA GLY A 205 8.20 10.48 12.88
C GLY A 205 8.34 9.77 11.54
N ALA A 206 9.30 8.85 11.46
CA ALA A 206 9.63 8.14 10.23
C ALA A 206 8.50 7.21 9.74
N PHE A 207 7.59 6.78 10.63
CA PHE A 207 6.43 5.96 10.29
C PHE A 207 5.10 6.75 10.30
N ALA A 208 5.17 8.09 10.29
CA ALA A 208 3.97 8.91 10.21
C ALA A 208 3.34 8.82 8.80
N GLU A 209 2.02 8.89 8.71
CA GLU A 209 1.31 8.93 7.41
C GLU A 209 1.71 10.14 6.56
N LYS A 210 1.98 11.29 7.20
CA LYS A 210 2.28 12.56 6.53
C LYS A 210 3.55 13.19 7.07
N ASN A 211 4.27 13.88 6.18
CA ASN A 211 5.36 14.76 6.52
C ASN A 211 4.95 16.23 6.29
N PRO A 212 4.85 17.07 7.33
CA PRO A 212 4.43 18.47 7.18
C PRO A 212 5.46 19.32 6.43
N LEU A 213 6.67 18.81 6.20
CA LEU A 213 7.71 19.46 5.39
C LEU A 213 7.56 19.20 3.90
N VAL A 214 6.66 18.29 3.50
CA VAL A 214 6.33 18.03 2.10
C VAL A 214 5.06 18.78 1.75
N HIS A 215 5.12 19.54 0.66
CA HIS A 215 4.02 20.37 0.20
C HIS A 215 3.56 19.88 -1.17
N PRO A 216 2.50 19.05 -1.22
CA PRO A 216 1.99 18.55 -2.49
C PRO A 216 1.56 19.71 -3.40
N THR A 217 1.77 19.57 -4.71
CA THR A 217 1.31 20.60 -5.64
C THR A 217 -0.22 20.70 -5.65
N LYS A 218 -0.75 21.78 -6.23
CA LYS A 218 -2.21 21.94 -6.41
C LYS A 218 -2.87 20.75 -7.13
N ASN A 219 -2.10 20.03 -7.96
CA ASN A 219 -2.60 18.91 -8.75
C ASN A 219 -2.26 17.54 -8.14
N ALA A 220 -1.68 17.50 -6.95
CA ALA A 220 -1.46 16.30 -6.18
C ALA A 220 -2.76 15.49 -6.01
N GLY A 221 -2.70 14.19 -6.25
CA GLY A 221 -3.85 13.28 -6.25
C GLY A 221 -4.79 13.44 -7.46
N MET A 222 -4.64 14.49 -8.29
CA MET A 222 -5.41 14.68 -9.52
C MET A 222 -4.71 13.96 -10.67
N GLY A 223 -4.82 12.64 -10.71
CA GLY A 223 -4.16 11.84 -11.75
C GLY A 223 -4.32 10.32 -11.64
N GLY A 224 -5.08 9.83 -10.65
CA GLY A 224 -5.46 8.43 -10.48
C GLY A 224 -5.01 7.83 -9.15
N MET A 225 -5.99 7.45 -8.33
CA MET A 225 -6.15 6.08 -7.85
C MET A 225 -7.45 5.55 -8.45
#